data_AF-W2T9J6-F1
#
_entry.id   AF-W2T9J6-F1
#
_cell.length_a   1.000
_cell.length_b   1.000
_cell.length_c   1.000
_cell.angle_alpha   90.00
_cell.angle_beta   90.00
_cell.angle_gamma   90.00
#
_symmetry.space_group_name_H-M   'P 1'
#
loop_
_entity.id
_entity.type
_entity.pdbx_description
1 polymer ?
#
loop_
_entity_poly.entity_id
_entity_poly.type
_entity_poly.pdbx_seq_one_letter_code
_entity_poly.pdbx_strand_id
1 'polypeptide(L)'
;MGGWKLETGRFALMVGFPVVAFWLFNQPSLFKTFMKGYKVPDSREGDDAIAQWKKQLLAQKRKEEYENFLREQMAFEEARRLREQQTA
;
A
#
# COMPACT_ATOMS: atom_id res chain seq x y z
N MET A 1 35.09 43.58 -9.80
CA MET A 1 34.08 42.69 -10.44
C MET A 1 34.69 41.35 -10.85
N GLY A 2 35.21 40.55 -9.90
CA GLY A 2 35.98 39.33 -10.20
C GLY A 2 35.44 38.02 -9.59
N GLY A 3 34.45 38.10 -8.67
CA GLY A 3 33.93 36.92 -7.96
C GLY A 3 32.99 36.03 -8.77
N TRP A 4 32.50 36.50 -9.91
CA TRP A 4 31.49 35.78 -10.70
C TRP A 4 31.99 34.41 -11.19
N LYS A 5 33.28 34.27 -11.50
CA LYS A 5 33.86 33.00 -11.96
C LYS A 5 33.79 31.91 -10.88
N LEU A 6 34.02 32.28 -9.61
CA LEU A 6 33.95 31.36 -8.49
C LEU A 6 32.50 30.93 -8.22
N GLU A 7 31.57 31.89 -8.26
CA GLU A 7 30.15 31.62 -8.08
C GLU A 7 29.59 30.75 -9.22
N THR A 8 29.96 31.01 -10.48
CA THR A 8 29.59 30.15 -11.61
C THR A 8 30.11 28.72 -11.43
N GLY A 9 31.35 28.55 -10.95
CA GLY A 9 31.91 27.22 -10.64
C GLY A 9 31.13 26.50 -9.53
N ARG A 10 30.77 27.21 -8.45
CA ARG A 10 29.95 26.67 -7.35
C ARG A 10 28.57 26.24 -7.84
N PHE A 11 27.90 27.07 -8.63
CA PHE A 11 26.60 26.73 -9.22
C PHE A 11 26.69 25.56 -10.18
N ALA A 12 27.72 25.50 -11.03
CA ALA A 12 27.94 24.39 -11.94
C ALA A 12 28.14 23.07 -11.19
N LEU A 13 28.86 23.06 -10.06
CA LEU A 13 28.99 21.88 -9.21
C LEU A 13 27.67 21.55 -8.51
N MET A 14 26.98 22.55 -7.95
CA MET A 14 25.74 22.34 -7.21
C MET A 14 24.63 21.74 -8.10
N VAL A 15 24.56 22.16 -9.37
CA VAL A 15 23.59 21.64 -10.35
C VAL A 15 24.10 20.39 -11.05
N GLY A 16 25.37 20.39 -11.46
CA GLY A 16 25.96 19.31 -12.24
C GLY A 16 26.17 18.03 -11.43
N PHE A 17 26.59 18.14 -10.17
CA PHE A 17 26.84 17.00 -9.30
C PHE A 17 25.62 16.06 -9.17
N PRO A 18 24.41 16.53 -8.77
CA PRO A 18 23.28 15.62 -8.61
C PRO A 18 22.85 14.97 -9.93
N VAL A 19 22.94 15.69 -11.07
CA VAL A 19 22.59 15.15 -12.38
C VAL A 19 23.58 14.06 -12.82
N VAL A 20 24.89 14.32 -12.69
CA VAL A 20 25.93 13.36 -13.04
C VAL A 20 25.88 12.15 -12.11
N ALA A 21 25.70 12.36 -10.80
CA ALA A 21 25.56 11.28 -9.83
C ALA A 21 24.33 10.42 -10.16
N PHE A 22 23.17 11.04 -10.40
CA PHE A 22 21.96 10.33 -10.80
C PHE A 22 22.18 9.51 -12.06
N TRP A 23 22.77 10.11 -13.11
CA TRP A 23 23.02 9.42 -14.36
C TRP A 23 23.98 8.23 -14.18
N LEU A 24 25.05 8.40 -13.41
CA LEU A 24 26.04 7.36 -13.16
C LEU A 24 25.42 6.20 -12.37
N PHE A 25 24.77 6.48 -11.23
CA PHE A 25 24.22 5.45 -10.36
C PHE A 25 22.97 4.77 -10.94
N ASN A 26 22.26 5.40 -11.87
CA ASN A 26 21.13 4.80 -12.57
C ASN A 26 21.53 3.95 -13.79
N GLN A 27 22.84 3.69 -14.00
CA GLN A 27 23.26 2.81 -15.08
C GLN A 27 22.90 1.34 -14.79
N PRO A 28 22.24 0.64 -15.74
CA PRO A 28 21.89 -0.77 -15.57
C PRO A 28 23.09 -1.69 -15.36
N SER A 29 24.28 -1.31 -15.86
CA SER A 29 25.53 -2.06 -15.70
C SER A 29 25.99 -2.12 -14.24
N LEU A 30 25.90 -1.01 -13.51
CA LEU A 30 26.19 -0.95 -12.08
C LEU A 30 25.17 -1.78 -11.31
N PHE A 31 23.87 -1.58 -11.60
CA PHE A 31 22.81 -2.38 -10.98
C PHE A 31 23.04 -3.89 -11.17
N LYS A 32 23.32 -4.33 -12.40
CA LYS A 32 23.59 -5.74 -12.70
C LYS A 32 24.82 -6.27 -11.96
N THR A 33 25.85 -5.45 -11.80
CA THR A 33 27.07 -5.83 -11.06
C THR A 33 26.78 -5.99 -9.57
N PHE A 34 26.10 -5.04 -8.95
CA PHE A 34 25.78 -5.09 -7.50
C PHE A 34 24.69 -6.10 -7.16
N MET A 35 23.75 -6.34 -8.06
CA MET A 35 22.72 -7.37 -7.91
C MET A 35 23.21 -8.76 -8.34
N LYS A 36 24.46 -8.89 -8.81
CA LYS A 36 25.01 -10.17 -9.24
C LYS A 36 25.10 -11.11 -8.03
N GLY A 37 24.28 -12.15 -8.05
CA GLY A 37 24.21 -13.11 -6.95
C GLY A 37 23.25 -12.71 -5.83
N TYR A 38 22.56 -11.57 -5.94
CA TYR A 38 21.42 -11.28 -5.08
C TYR A 38 20.34 -12.34 -5.30
N LYS A 39 20.06 -13.12 -4.26
CA LYS A 39 18.93 -14.05 -4.24
C LYS A 39 17.77 -13.35 -3.58
N VAL A 40 16.64 -13.29 -4.27
CA VAL A 40 15.38 -12.89 -3.64
C VAL A 40 15.12 -13.89 -2.51
N PRO A 41 14.91 -13.43 -1.26
CA PRO A 41 14.56 -14.31 -0.15
C PRO A 41 13.32 -15.15 -0.51
N ASP A 42 13.28 -16.40 -0.07
CA ASP A 42 12.11 -17.24 -0.26
C ASP A 42 10.93 -16.63 0.52
N SER A 43 9.93 -16.10 -0.21
CA SER A 43 8.76 -15.43 0.35
C SER A 43 7.62 -16.38 0.67
N ARG A 44 7.75 -17.68 0.38
CA ARG A 44 6.65 -18.65 0.47
C ARG A 44 5.97 -18.67 1.84
N GLU A 45 6.75 -18.58 2.91
CA GLU A 45 6.21 -18.53 4.28
C GLU A 45 5.38 -17.26 4.52
N GLY A 46 5.84 -16.11 4.01
CA GLY A 46 5.10 -14.86 4.07
C GLY A 46 3.84 -14.87 3.20
N ASP A 47 3.92 -15.46 2.02
CA ASP A 47 2.79 -15.62 1.09
C ASP A 47 1.71 -16.52 1.71
N ASP A 48 2.11 -17.61 2.36
CA ASP A 48 1.22 -18.52 3.09
C ASP A 48 0.58 -17.82 4.30
N ALA A 49 1.33 -17.03 5.06
CA ALA A 49 0.82 -16.25 6.19
C ALA A 49 -0.24 -15.23 5.74
N ILE A 50 0.02 -14.51 4.63
CA ILE A 50 -0.94 -13.56 4.06
C ILE A 50 -2.20 -14.29 3.57
N ALA A 51 -2.05 -15.46 2.93
CA ALA A 51 -3.17 -16.26 2.48
C ALA A 51 -4.06 -16.74 3.64
N GLN A 52 -3.45 -17.17 4.76
CA GLN A 52 -4.19 -17.56 5.97
C GLN A 52 -4.90 -16.37 6.61
N TRP A 53 -4.22 -15.23 6.75
CA TRP A 53 -4.82 -14.00 7.28
C TRP A 53 -6.01 -13.54 6.44
N LYS A 54 -5.89 -13.57 5.11
CA LYS A 54 -6.99 -13.24 4.19
C LYS A 54 -8.20 -14.15 4.39
N LYS A 55 -7.98 -15.46 4.61
CA LYS A 55 -9.08 -16.40 4.89
C LYS A 55 -9.78 -16.07 6.21
N GLN A 56 -9.04 -15.70 7.25
CA GLN A 56 -9.59 -15.31 8.54
C GLN A 56 -10.43 -14.03 8.44
N LEU A 57 -9.92 -13.00 7.75
CA LEU A 57 -10.67 -11.76 7.51
C LEU A 57 -11.97 -11.99 6.77
N LEU A 58 -11.95 -12.81 5.70
CA LEU A 58 -13.17 -13.15 4.96
C LEU A 58 -14.17 -13.93 5.81
N ALA A 59 -13.70 -14.79 6.71
CA ALA A 59 -14.57 -15.52 7.62
C ALA A 59 -15.23 -14.58 8.65
N GLN A 60 -14.50 -13.60 9.18
CA GLN A 60 -15.05 -12.58 10.08
C GLN A 60 -16.10 -11.70 9.37
N LYS A 61 -15.74 -11.16 8.19
CA LYS A 61 -16.65 -10.40 7.32
C LYS A 61 -17.98 -11.11 7.08
N ARG A 62 -17.95 -12.40 6.71
CA ARG A 62 -19.16 -13.18 6.47
C ARG A 62 -20.04 -13.33 7.72
N LYS A 63 -19.43 -13.43 8.91
CA LYS A 63 -20.18 -13.49 10.18
C LYS A 63 -20.83 -12.15 10.49
N GLU A 64 -20.09 -11.06 10.35
CA GLU A 64 -20.62 -9.70 10.56
C GLU A 64 -21.77 -9.38 9.59
N GLU A 65 -21.61 -9.74 8.32
CA GLU A 65 -22.67 -9.58 7.30
C GLU A 65 -23.92 -10.39 7.67
N TYR A 66 -23.76 -11.62 8.15
CA TYR A 66 -24.88 -12.46 8.59
C TYR A 66 -25.59 -11.89 9.84
N GLU A 67 -24.83 -11.44 10.83
CA GLU A 67 -25.39 -10.83 12.04
C GLU A 67 -26.14 -9.53 11.73
N ASN A 68 -25.59 -8.69 10.86
CA ASN A 68 -26.25 -7.46 10.43
C ASN A 68 -27.55 -7.77 9.68
N PHE A 69 -27.54 -8.74 8.77
CA PHE A 69 -28.73 -9.17 8.05
C PHE A 69 -29.85 -9.66 9.00
N LEU A 70 -29.51 -10.45 10.02
CA LEU A 70 -30.50 -10.89 11.02
C LEU A 70 -31.08 -9.73 11.84
N ARG A 71 -30.25 -8.76 12.23
CA ARG A 71 -30.71 -7.57 12.94
C ARG A 71 -31.68 -6.74 12.09
N GLU A 72 -31.39 -6.61 10.80
CA GLU A 72 -32.28 -5.92 9.86
C GLU A 72 -33.63 -6.65 9.70
N GLN A 73 -33.64 -7.99 9.62
CA GLN A 73 -34.87 -8.76 9.55
C GLN A 73 -35.73 -8.62 10.81
N MET A 74 -35.12 -8.71 12.00
CA MET A 74 -35.85 -8.53 13.27
C MET A 74 -36.44 -7.12 13.37
N ALA A 75 -35.66 -6.09 13.04
CA ALA A 75 -36.13 -4.70 13.04
C ALA A 75 -37.29 -4.48 12.06
N PHE A 76 -37.24 -5.12 10.88
CA PHE A 76 -38.33 -5.05 9.91
C PHE A 76 -39.61 -5.74 10.39
N GLU A 77 -39.48 -6.92 11.01
CA GLU A 77 -40.62 -7.64 11.59
C GLU A 77 -41.25 -6.89 12.75
N GLU A 78 -40.45 -6.35 13.67
CA GLU A 78 -40.91 -5.50 14.78
C GLU A 78 -41.64 -4.26 14.26
N ALA A 79 -41.07 -3.56 13.27
CA ALA A 79 -41.70 -2.40 12.64
C ALA A 79 -43.03 -2.77 11.96
N ARG A 80 -43.14 -3.97 11.38
CA ARG A 80 -44.39 -4.48 10.80
C ARG A 80 -45.44 -4.72 11.89
N ARG A 81 -45.08 -5.39 12.99
CA ARG A 81 -45.99 -5.65 14.13
C ARG A 81 -46.51 -4.36 14.75
N LEU A 82 -45.65 -3.35 14.92
CA LEU A 82 -46.04 -2.03 15.43
C LEU A 82 -47.03 -1.32 14.50
N ARG A 83 -46.85 -1.40 13.17
CA ARG A 83 -47.80 -0.86 12.21
C ARG A 83 -49.16 -1.55 12.30
N GLU A 84 -49.17 -2.88 12.34
CA GLU A 84 -50.40 -3.68 12.44
C GLU A 84 -51.17 -3.33 13.73
N GLN A 85 -50.49 -3.11 14.86
CA GLN A 85 -51.09 -2.68 16.14
C GLN A 85 -51.60 -1.23 16.13
N GLN A 86 -51.05 -0.33 15.30
CA GLN A 86 -51.49 1.07 15.21
C GLN A 86 -52.70 1.27 14.29
N THR A 87 -52.95 0.32 13.38
CA THR A 87 -54.09 0.32 12.44
C THR A 87 -55.29 -0.51 12.90
N ALA A 88 -55.20 -1.19 14.04
CA ALA A 88 -56.30 -1.93 14.69
C ALA A 88 -56.94 -1.09 15.81
#